data_AF-A0A833J893-F1
#
_entry.id   AF-A0A833J893-F1
#
_cell.length_a   1.000
_cell.length_b   1.000
_cell.length_c   1.000
_cell.angle_alpha   90.00
_cell.angle_beta   90.00
_cell.angle_gamma   90.00
#
_symmetry.space_group_name_H-M   'P 1'
#
loop_
_entity.id
_entity.type
_entity.pdbx_description
1 polymer ?
#
loop_
_entity_poly.entity_id
_entity_poly.type
_entity_poly.pdbx_seq_one_letter_code
_entity_poly.pdbx_strand_id
1 'polypeptide(L)'
;MTIEDDTAELTEVQLAEMRPARAVLTPQQFEAVASVRRGRPKAQAPKVPVTIRLDADVVETYKATGDGWQTRMNECLSRGAQELRALPKTHPRDRGKKPSVGLGGKAKAG
;
A
#
# COMPACT_ATOMS: atom_id res chain seq x y z
N MET A 1 7.25 -36.67 -17.60
CA MET A 1 6.67 -37.11 -16.32
C MET A 1 5.25 -36.57 -16.32
N THR A 2 4.30 -37.39 -16.76
CA THR A 2 2.88 -37.02 -16.83
C THR A 2 2.38 -36.91 -15.40
N ILE A 3 1.85 -35.74 -15.03
CA ILE A 3 1.11 -35.58 -13.78
C ILE A 3 -0.23 -36.27 -14.06
N GLU A 4 -0.38 -37.50 -13.57
CA GLU A 4 -1.69 -38.13 -13.54
C GLU A 4 -2.57 -37.30 -12.60
N ASP A 5 -3.67 -36.81 -13.14
CA ASP A 5 -4.63 -35.97 -12.42
C ASP A 5 -5.40 -36.89 -11.47
N ASP A 6 -4.88 -37.06 -10.26
CA ASP A 6 -5.44 -37.86 -9.15
C ASP A 6 -6.66 -37.15 -8.52
N THR A 7 -7.48 -36.52 -9.37
CA THR A 7 -8.67 -35.77 -9.01
C THR A 7 -9.88 -36.67 -9.25
N ALA A 8 -10.17 -37.54 -8.29
CA ALA A 8 -11.44 -38.27 -8.31
C ALA A 8 -12.59 -37.27 -8.18
N GLU A 9 -13.47 -37.22 -9.19
CA GLU A 9 -14.65 -36.35 -9.15
C GLU A 9 -15.56 -36.77 -7.99
N LEU A 10 -15.93 -35.79 -7.17
CA LEU A 10 -16.76 -36.02 -6.00
C LEU A 10 -18.20 -36.31 -6.46
N THR A 11 -18.66 -37.54 -6.29
CA THR A 11 -20.03 -37.93 -6.60
C THR A 11 -21.03 -37.33 -5.59
N GLU A 12 -22.27 -37.11 -6.02
CA GLU A 12 -23.34 -36.57 -5.16
C GLU A 12 -23.58 -37.44 -3.92
N VAL A 13 -23.47 -38.77 -4.07
CA VAL A 13 -23.60 -39.71 -2.96
C VAL A 13 -22.46 -39.52 -1.96
N GLN A 14 -21.22 -39.38 -2.43
CA GLN A 14 -20.07 -39.13 -1.55
C GLN A 14 -20.20 -37.78 -0.83
N LEU A 15 -20.70 -36.74 -1.50
CA LEU A 15 -20.94 -35.44 -0.88
C LEU A 15 -22.01 -35.51 0.22
N ALA A 16 -23.10 -36.27 -0.01
CA ALA A 16 -24.16 -36.47 0.96
C ALA A 16 -23.70 -37.23 2.22
N GLU A 17 -22.73 -38.13 2.08
CA GLU A 17 -22.16 -38.91 3.20
C GLU A 17 -21.10 -38.12 4.01
N MET A 18 -20.63 -36.98 3.52
CA MET A 18 -19.64 -36.18 4.24
C MET A 18 -20.19 -35.62 5.54
N ARG A 19 -19.51 -35.93 6.64
CA ARG A 19 -19.83 -35.38 7.96
C ARG A 19 -19.14 -34.04 8.17
N PRO A 20 -19.81 -33.04 8.77
CA PRO A 20 -19.19 -31.76 9.03
C PRO A 20 -18.06 -31.93 10.06
N ALA A 21 -16.96 -31.19 9.89
CA ALA A 21 -15.77 -31.32 10.73
C ALA A 21 -16.06 -31.21 12.24
N ARG A 22 -17.04 -30.37 12.64
CA ARG A 22 -17.50 -30.24 14.03
C ARG A 22 -18.07 -31.52 14.65
N ALA A 23 -18.54 -32.45 13.83
CA ALA A 23 -19.14 -33.72 14.27
C ALA A 23 -18.11 -34.86 14.35
N VAL A 24 -16.91 -34.66 13.81
CA VAL A 24 -15.86 -35.70 13.73
C VAL A 24 -14.65 -35.32 14.58
N LEU A 25 -14.31 -34.03 14.66
CA LEU A 25 -13.19 -33.52 15.44
C LEU A 25 -13.60 -33.29 16.90
N THR A 26 -12.66 -33.47 17.83
CA THR A 26 -12.84 -33.01 19.21
C THR A 26 -12.89 -31.49 19.26
N PRO A 27 -13.45 -30.87 20.33
CA PRO A 27 -13.48 -29.42 20.47
C PRO A 27 -12.08 -28.78 20.35
N GLN A 28 -11.07 -29.39 20.95
CA GLN A 28 -9.68 -28.92 20.88
C GLN A 28 -9.10 -28.98 19.46
N GLN A 29 -9.38 -30.05 18.72
CA GLN A 29 -8.91 -30.20 17.33
C GLN A 29 -9.64 -29.25 16.38
N PHE A 30 -10.94 -29.06 16.58
CA PHE A 30 -11.74 -28.13 15.80
C PHE A 30 -11.24 -26.68 16.00
N GLU A 31 -10.97 -26.27 17.24
CA GLU A 31 -10.38 -24.96 17.50
C GLU A 31 -8.98 -24.79 16.90
N ALA A 32 -8.14 -25.83 16.97
CA ALA A 32 -6.82 -25.79 16.36
C ALA A 32 -6.88 -25.57 14.83
N VAL A 33 -7.83 -26.19 14.14
CA VAL A 33 -8.01 -26.02 12.68
C VAL A 33 -8.71 -24.69 12.36
N ALA A 34 -9.69 -24.28 13.16
CA ALA A 34 -10.43 -23.03 12.95
C ALA A 34 -9.58 -21.78 13.25
N SER A 35 -8.61 -21.88 14.17
CA SER A 35 -7.69 -20.80 14.54
C SER A 35 -6.58 -20.56 13.52
N VAL A 36 -6.35 -21.49 12.58
CA VAL A 36 -5.49 -21.24 11.41
C VAL A 36 -6.18 -20.20 10.53
N ARG A 37 -5.85 -18.92 10.75
CA ARG A 37 -6.27 -17.82 9.88
C ARG A 37 -5.72 -18.10 8.48
N ARG A 38 -6.59 -18.58 7.59
CA ARG A 38 -6.27 -18.76 6.17
C ARG A 38 -5.97 -17.39 5.55
N GLY A 39 -4.72 -17.17 5.13
CA GLY A 39 -4.30 -16.00 4.35
C GLY A 39 -2.92 -15.46 4.71
N ARG A 40 -2.30 -14.72 3.79
CA ARG A 40 -1.09 -13.93 4.07
C ARG A 40 -1.38 -12.99 5.25
N PRO A 41 -0.47 -12.87 6.23
CA PRO A 41 -0.63 -11.91 7.32
C PRO A 41 -1.00 -10.52 6.79
N LYS A 42 -1.99 -9.87 7.43
CA LYS A 42 -2.42 -8.53 7.05
C LYS A 42 -1.23 -7.58 7.16
N ALA A 43 -0.85 -6.94 6.07
CA ALA A 43 0.22 -5.94 6.09
C ALA A 43 -0.19 -4.78 7.01
N GLN A 44 0.75 -4.32 7.86
CA GLN A 44 0.49 -3.21 8.79
C GLN A 44 0.18 -1.90 8.06
N ALA A 45 0.79 -1.68 6.89
CA ALA A 45 0.54 -0.55 6.02
C ALA A 45 0.31 -1.06 4.58
N PRO A 46 -0.94 -1.40 4.21
CA PRO A 46 -1.25 -1.84 2.86
C PRO A 46 -1.08 -0.71 1.85
N LYS A 47 -0.71 -1.05 0.61
CA LYS A 47 -0.74 -0.10 -0.51
C LYS A 47 -2.19 0.34 -0.74
N VAL A 48 -2.41 1.63 -0.90
CA VAL A 48 -3.74 2.19 -1.19
C VAL A 48 -3.90 2.26 -2.71
N PRO A 49 -4.93 1.62 -3.30
CA PRO A 49 -5.21 1.77 -4.72
C PRO A 49 -5.69 3.19 -4.99
N VAL A 50 -5.03 3.89 -5.91
CA VAL A 50 -5.38 5.24 -6.33
C VAL A 50 -5.48 5.30 -7.84
N THR A 51 -6.43 6.08 -8.35
CA THR A 51 -6.56 6.36 -9.78
C THR A 51 -6.00 7.75 -10.04
N ILE A 52 -4.81 7.81 -10.64
CA ILE A 52 -4.14 9.05 -11.04
C ILE A 52 -3.78 8.99 -12.53
N ARG A 53 -3.72 10.15 -13.18
CA ARG A 53 -3.16 10.28 -14.54
C ARG A 53 -1.70 10.70 -14.41
N LEU A 54 -0.83 10.00 -15.12
CA LEU A 54 0.60 10.30 -15.22
C LEU A 54 0.93 10.62 -16.68
N ASP A 55 1.99 11.39 -16.91
CA ASP A 55 2.48 11.66 -18.25
C ASP A 55 2.91 10.37 -18.94
N ALA A 56 2.64 10.26 -20.25
CA ALA A 56 2.91 9.06 -21.02
C ALA A 56 4.40 8.69 -21.01
N ASP A 57 5.27 9.68 -21.20
CA ASP A 57 6.73 9.54 -21.19
C ASP A 57 7.25 8.96 -19.87
N VAL A 58 6.69 9.40 -18.74
CA VAL A 58 7.04 8.85 -17.41
C VAL A 58 6.69 7.38 -17.33
N VAL A 59 5.47 7.01 -17.74
CA VAL A 59 5.02 5.61 -17.69
C VAL A 59 5.84 4.72 -18.62
N GLU A 60 6.13 5.19 -19.84
CA GLU A 60 6.93 4.47 -20.83
C GLU A 60 8.37 4.26 -20.33
N THR A 61 8.99 5.30 -19.78
CA THR A 61 10.34 5.24 -19.19
C THR A 61 10.42 4.17 -18.10
N TYR A 62 9.45 4.13 -17.18
CA TYR A 62 9.45 3.09 -16.15
C TYR A 62 9.18 1.71 -16.75
N LYS A 63 8.20 1.56 -17.64
CA LYS A 63 7.90 0.27 -18.29
C LYS A 63 9.10 -0.32 -19.02
N ALA A 64 9.92 0.51 -19.66
CA ALA A 64 11.15 0.09 -20.33
C ALA A 64 12.17 -0.56 -19.38
N THR A 65 12.07 -0.32 -18.06
CA THR A 65 12.91 -1.00 -17.05
C THR A 65 12.56 -2.47 -16.84
N GLY A 66 11.48 -2.97 -17.44
CA GLY A 66 11.04 -4.37 -17.35
C GLY A 66 10.31 -4.68 -16.04
N ASP A 67 10.41 -5.93 -15.61
CA ASP A 67 9.68 -6.43 -14.43
C ASP A 67 9.99 -5.61 -13.16
N GLY A 68 8.94 -5.32 -12.41
CA GLY A 68 9.03 -4.50 -11.20
C GLY A 68 9.05 -2.99 -11.44
N TRP A 69 8.79 -2.51 -12.66
CA TRP A 69 8.72 -1.07 -12.95
C TRP A 69 7.74 -0.30 -12.06
N GLN A 70 6.61 -0.90 -11.69
CA GLN A 70 5.64 -0.30 -10.76
C GLN A 70 6.22 -0.13 -9.35
N THR A 71 7.05 -1.09 -8.90
CA THR A 71 7.74 -0.99 -7.60
C THR A 71 8.77 0.14 -7.64
N ARG A 72 9.58 0.24 -8.71
CA ARG A 72 10.53 1.35 -8.90
C ARG A 72 9.83 2.71 -8.94
N MET A 73 8.71 2.82 -9.64
CA MET A 73 7.89 4.04 -9.66
C MET A 73 7.38 4.39 -8.26
N ASN A 74 6.87 3.41 -7.51
CA ASN A 74 6.41 3.61 -6.14
C ASN A 74 7.54 4.06 -5.20
N GLU A 75 8.76 3.56 -5.36
CA GLU A 75 9.92 4.02 -4.59
C GLU A 75 10.24 5.49 -4.86
N CYS A 76 10.18 5.93 -6.13
CA CYS A 76 10.36 7.33 -6.50
C CYS A 76 9.31 8.23 -5.83
N LEU A 77 8.03 7.85 -5.94
CA LEU A 77 6.93 8.56 -5.27
C LEU A 77 7.10 8.58 -3.75
N SER A 78 7.61 7.50 -3.16
CA SER A 78 7.85 7.42 -1.72
C SER A 78 8.94 8.38 -1.26
N ARG A 79 10.00 8.58 -2.06
CA ARG A 79 11.06 9.57 -1.76
C ARG A 79 10.51 10.99 -1.81
N GLY A 80 9.78 11.35 -2.88
CA GLY A 80 9.12 12.67 -2.96
C GLY A 80 8.14 12.91 -1.81
N ALA A 81 7.40 11.87 -1.39
CA ALA A 81 6.53 11.97 -0.22
C ALA A 81 7.31 12.19 1.10
N GLN A 82 8.51 11.64 1.25
CA GLN A 82 9.36 11.90 2.42
C GLN A 82 9.88 13.34 2.42
N GLU A 83 10.29 13.86 1.27
CA GLU A 83 10.71 15.26 1.12
C GLU A 83 9.58 16.22 1.49
N LEU A 84 8.36 15.98 0.99
CA LEU A 84 7.17 16.77 1.34
C LEU A 84 6.85 16.75 2.84
N ARG A 85 7.17 15.66 3.55
CA ARG A 85 7.01 15.56 5.01
C ARG A 85 8.12 16.30 5.77
N ALA A 86 9.31 16.37 5.20
CA ALA A 86 10.47 17.05 5.77
C ALA A 86 10.41 18.57 5.59
N LEU A 87 9.72 19.06 4.55
CA LEU A 87 9.53 20.49 4.34
C LEU A 87 8.78 21.14 5.52
N PRO A 88 9.19 22.34 5.95
CA PRO A 88 8.45 23.07 6.97
C PRO A 88 7.06 23.37 6.44
N LYS A 89 6.04 23.11 7.26
CA LYS A 89 4.64 23.44 6.96
C LYS A 89 4.50 24.96 6.93
N THR A 90 4.79 25.56 5.79
CA THR A 90 4.52 26.98 5.56
C THR A 90 3.08 27.10 5.11
N HIS A 91 2.25 27.74 5.93
CA HIS A 91 0.87 27.98 5.53
C HIS A 91 0.89 29.04 4.42
N PRO A 92 0.03 28.95 3.38
CA PRO A 92 0.00 29.96 2.32
C PRO A 92 -0.22 31.40 2.82
N ARG A 93 -0.74 31.58 4.04
CA ARG A 93 -0.88 32.88 4.71
C ARG A 93 0.43 33.50 5.18
N ASP A 94 1.49 32.71 5.36
CA ASP A 94 2.78 33.19 5.90
C ASP A 94 3.68 33.82 4.82
N ARG A 95 3.38 33.61 3.53
CA ARG A 95 4.17 34.16 2.41
C ARG A 95 3.98 35.66 2.16
N GLY A 96 3.03 36.31 2.84
CA GLY A 96 2.66 37.71 2.59
C GLY A 96 3.22 38.75 3.55
N LYS A 97 3.84 38.37 4.67
CA LYS A 97 4.34 39.34 5.65
C LYS A 97 5.74 39.81 5.26
N LYS A 98 5.83 40.84 4.41
CA LYS A 98 7.09 41.57 4.23
C LYS A 98 7.56 42.10 5.59
N PRO A 99 8.84 41.97 5.96
CA PRO A 99 9.36 42.70 7.11
C PRO A 99 9.22 44.20 6.78
N SER A 100 8.38 44.89 7.53
CA SER A 100 8.32 46.34 7.53
C SER A 100 9.63 46.87 8.09
N VAL A 101 10.63 47.02 7.23
CA VAL A 101 11.82 47.83 7.52
C VAL A 101 11.32 49.27 7.62
N GLY A 102 11.25 49.77 8.85
CA GLY A 102 10.94 51.16 9.13
C GLY A 102 11.97 52.06 8.47
N LEU A 103 11.59 52.69 7.37
CA LEU A 103 12.29 53.86 6.84
C LEU A 103 12.07 55.01 7.84
N GLY A 104 12.94 55.12 8.83
CA GLY A 104 13.04 56.27 9.73
C GLY A 104 14.32 57.03 9.42
N GLY A 105 14.30 57.86 8.38
CA GLY A 105 15.32 58.90 8.22
C GLY A 105 15.07 60.05 9.20
N LYS A 106 16.14 60.68 9.70
CA LYS A 106 16.50 62.09 9.43
C LYS A 106 17.81 62.44 10.15
N ALA A 107 18.63 63.20 9.42
CA ALA A 107 19.85 63.87 9.86
C ALA A 107 19.59 65.09 10.77
N LYS A 108 20.57 65.45 11.62
CA LYS A 108 21.08 66.80 11.98
C LYS A 108 22.12 66.60 13.10
N ALA A 109 23.42 66.86 12.92
CA ALA A 109 24.11 68.15 12.82
C ALA A 109 23.88 69.03 14.05
N GLY A 110 24.93 69.17 14.89
CA GLY A 110 24.97 70.01 16.09
C GLY A 110 26.01 69.51 17.08
#